data_AF-A0A090QC81-F1
#
_entry.id   AF-A0A090QC81-F1
#
_cell.length_a   1.000
_cell.length_b   1.000
_cell.length_c   1.000
_cell.angle_alpha   90.00
_cell.angle_beta   90.00
_cell.angle_gamma   90.00
#
_symmetry.space_group_name_H-M   'P 1'
#
loop_
_entity.id
_entity.type
_entity.pdbx_description
1 polymer ?
#
loop_
_entity_poly.entity_id
_entity_poly.type
_entity_poly.pdbx_seq_one_letter_code
_entity_poly.pdbx_strand_id
1 'polypeptide(L)'
;MLDNNLTIWQTVDEVAEGDVRTQLKNILGRFMFSGDDLEKKVSVLSGGEKTRLAMVKLLLEPVNLLILDEPTNHLDIKSKDVLKEALSTYDGTLILVSHDRDFLQGLSEKVFEFKDQRVIEHFETIDAFLERNRIKNIADINLMGG
;
A
#
# COMPACT_ATOMS: atom_id res chain seq x y z
N MET A 1 0.80 7.53 16.31
CA MET A 1 0.07 6.41 16.94
C MET A 1 -1.43 6.72 16.93
N LEU A 2 -2.28 5.69 16.86
CA LEU A 2 -3.73 5.85 16.96
C LEU A 2 -4.13 6.11 18.42
N ASP A 3 -5.00 7.10 18.67
CA ASP A 3 -5.53 7.37 20.00
C ASP A 3 -6.77 6.52 20.27
N ASN A 4 -6.72 5.70 21.33
CA ASN A 4 -7.78 4.77 21.71
C ASN A 4 -9.08 5.45 22.19
N ASN A 5 -9.02 6.73 22.54
CA ASN A 5 -10.15 7.52 23.02
C ASN A 5 -10.97 8.14 21.89
N LEU A 6 -10.35 8.33 20.73
CA LEU A 6 -10.98 8.93 19.56
C LEU A 6 -11.86 7.93 18.81
N THR A 7 -12.85 8.45 18.10
CA THR A 7 -13.59 7.68 17.09
C THR A 7 -12.79 7.56 15.79
N ILE A 8 -13.22 6.66 14.90
CA ILE A 8 -12.67 6.57 13.54
C ILE A 8 -12.75 7.94 12.85
N TRP A 9 -13.91 8.60 12.91
CA TRP A 9 -14.11 9.92 12.32
C TRP A 9 -13.16 10.97 12.91
N GLN A 10 -13.09 11.07 14.24
CA GLN A 10 -12.20 12.03 14.90
C GLN A 10 -10.73 11.81 14.54
N THR A 11 -10.31 10.53 14.49
CA THR A 11 -8.93 10.17 14.17
C THR A 11 -8.50 10.67 12.79
N VAL A 12 -9.41 10.65 11.81
CA VAL A 12 -9.11 11.10 10.44
C VAL A 12 -9.35 12.61 10.25
N ASP A 13 -10.32 13.18 10.97
CA ASP A 13 -10.64 14.61 10.89
C ASP A 13 -9.53 15.50 11.47
N GLU A 14 -8.79 14.98 12.46
CA GLU A 14 -7.63 15.67 13.07
C GLU A 14 -6.42 15.77 12.13
N VAL A 15 -6.26 14.85 11.19
CA VAL A 15 -5.14 14.82 10.24
C VAL A 15 -5.49 15.42 8.89
N ALA A 16 -6.78 15.46 8.55
CA ALA A 16 -7.25 15.95 7.27
C ALA A 16 -7.24 17.49 7.23
N GLU A 17 -6.30 18.03 6.45
CA GLU A 17 -6.17 19.46 6.16
C GLU A 17 -6.56 19.78 4.71
N GLY A 18 -7.22 20.92 4.49
CA GLY A 18 -7.57 21.40 3.14
C GLY A 18 -8.67 20.61 2.43
N ASP A 19 -8.56 20.51 1.10
CA ASP A 19 -9.61 19.97 0.23
C ASP A 19 -9.87 18.47 0.44
N VAL A 20 -8.91 17.73 1.03
CA VAL A 20 -9.04 16.29 1.34
C VAL A 20 -10.19 16.00 2.29
N ARG A 21 -10.61 16.99 3.10
CA ARG A 21 -11.79 16.90 4.00
C ARG A 21 -13.07 16.56 3.23
N THR A 22 -13.18 17.00 1.97
CA THR A 22 -14.35 16.68 1.13
C THR A 22 -14.36 15.23 0.66
N GLN A 23 -13.20 14.58 0.64
CA GLN A 23 -13.02 13.20 0.20
C GLN A 23 -12.95 12.19 1.36
N LEU A 24 -12.91 12.66 2.62
CA LEU A 24 -12.81 11.82 3.83
C LEU A 24 -13.76 10.62 3.84
N LYS A 25 -15.04 10.84 3.56
CA LYS A 25 -16.05 9.77 3.54
C LYS A 25 -15.81 8.75 2.42
N ASN A 26 -15.32 9.21 1.27
CA ASN A 26 -14.98 8.33 0.15
C ASN A 26 -13.75 7.48 0.49
N ILE A 27 -12.73 8.09 1.09
CA ILE A 27 -11.52 7.40 1.54
C ILE A 27 -11.90 6.37 2.61
N LEU A 28 -12.59 6.78 3.68
CA LEU A 28 -13.07 5.86 4.72
C LEU A 28 -13.90 4.69 4.15
N GLY A 29 -14.78 4.97 3.19
CA GLY A 29 -15.58 3.96 2.50
C GLY A 29 -14.74 2.90 1.78
N ARG A 30 -13.64 3.29 1.12
CA ARG A 30 -12.69 2.35 0.49
C ARG A 30 -12.03 1.43 1.52
N PHE A 31 -11.84 1.91 2.74
CA PHE A 31 -11.29 1.13 3.85
C PHE A 31 -12.34 0.33 4.64
N MET A 32 -13.55 0.19 4.07
CA MET A 32 -14.69 -0.50 4.66
C MET A 32 -15.19 0.13 5.97
N PHE A 33 -14.96 1.43 6.17
CA PHE A 33 -15.54 2.18 7.29
C PHE A 33 -16.74 2.98 6.78
N SER A 34 -17.93 2.70 7.31
CA SER A 34 -19.15 3.38 6.88
C SER A 34 -20.21 3.41 7.98
N GLY A 35 -21.17 4.34 7.86
CA GLY A 35 -22.30 4.44 8.78
C GLY A 35 -21.85 4.55 10.24
N ASP A 36 -22.37 3.65 11.08
CA ASP A 36 -22.11 3.61 12.52
C ASP A 36 -20.66 3.26 12.88
N ASP A 37 -19.88 2.71 11.93
CA ASP A 37 -18.45 2.43 12.16
C ASP A 37 -17.68 3.71 12.46
N LEU A 38 -18.08 4.84 11.88
CA LEU A 38 -17.40 6.12 12.02
C LEU A 38 -17.40 6.64 13.47
N GLU A 39 -18.41 6.24 14.24
CA GLU A 39 -18.58 6.58 15.66
C GLU A 39 -17.92 5.57 16.61
N LYS A 40 -17.42 4.44 16.09
CA LYS A 40 -16.69 3.46 16.91
C LYS A 40 -15.39 4.05 17.40
N LYS A 41 -15.09 3.81 18.68
CA LYS A 41 -13.80 4.17 19.28
C LYS A 41 -12.69 3.27 18.75
N VAL A 42 -11.49 3.83 18.57
CA VAL A 42 -10.29 3.06 18.19
C VAL A 42 -10.02 1.92 19.16
N SER A 43 -10.32 2.09 20.45
CA SER A 43 -10.17 1.04 21.46
C SER A 43 -10.93 -0.26 21.17
N VAL A 44 -12.09 -0.19 20.51
CA VAL A 44 -12.94 -1.36 20.21
C VAL A 44 -12.63 -2.02 18.86
N LEU A 45 -11.73 -1.42 18.07
CA LEU A 45 -11.34 -1.95 16.78
C LEU A 45 -10.47 -3.21 16.93
N SER A 46 -10.72 -4.18 16.05
CA SER A 46 -9.85 -5.33 15.83
C SER A 46 -8.47 -4.89 15.32
N GLY A 47 -7.48 -5.78 15.39
CA GLY A 47 -6.14 -5.51 14.85
C GLY A 47 -6.16 -5.07 13.38
N GLY A 48 -6.92 -5.77 12.53
CA GLY A 48 -7.05 -5.42 11.11
C GLY A 48 -7.73 -4.07 10.88
N GLU A 49 -8.77 -3.73 11.67
CA GLU A 49 -9.40 -2.41 11.61
C GLU A 49 -8.45 -1.30 12.04
N LYS A 50 -7.66 -1.51 13.10
CA LYS A 50 -6.62 -0.54 13.51
C LYS A 50 -5.61 -0.33 12.40
N THR A 51 -5.17 -1.39 11.73
CA THR A 51 -4.24 -1.26 10.62
C THR A 51 -4.83 -0.50 9.44
N ARG A 52 -6.08 -0.79 9.06
CA ARG A 52 -6.78 -0.02 8.01
C ARG A 52 -6.94 1.45 8.39
N LEU A 53 -7.26 1.77 9.64
CA LEU A 53 -7.36 3.15 10.11
C LEU A 53 -6.01 3.87 10.08
N ALA A 54 -4.92 3.19 10.45
CA ALA A 54 -3.57 3.74 10.36
C ALA A 54 -3.18 4.09 8.92
N MET A 55 -3.58 3.26 7.95
CA MET A 55 -3.37 3.52 6.52
C MET A 55 -4.17 4.72 6.03
N VAL A 56 -5.45 4.83 6.41
CA VAL A 56 -6.27 6.00 6.09
C VAL A 56 -5.59 7.27 6.61
N LYS A 57 -5.15 7.26 7.86
CA LYS A 57 -4.45 8.40 8.47
C LYS A 57 -3.20 8.78 7.67
N LEU A 58 -2.39 7.81 7.26
CA LEU A 58 -1.17 8.03 6.47
C LEU A 58 -1.46 8.59 5.07
N LEU A 59 -2.57 8.19 4.44
CA LEU A 59 -2.97 8.72 3.12
C LEU A 59 -3.61 10.10 3.18
N LEU A 60 -4.12 10.51 4.34
CA LEU A 60 -4.68 11.84 4.55
C LEU A 60 -3.63 12.89 4.88
N GLU A 61 -2.41 12.46 5.23
CA GLU A 61 -1.30 13.38 5.40
C GLU A 61 -0.97 14.02 4.04
N PRO A 62 -0.78 15.36 3.98
CA PRO A 62 -0.49 16.08 2.75
C PRO A 62 0.97 15.88 2.33
N VAL A 63 1.38 14.62 2.17
CA VAL A 63 2.71 14.25 1.67
C VAL A 63 2.64 14.07 0.16
N ASN A 64 3.68 14.50 -0.55
CA ASN A 64 3.83 14.34 -2.00
C ASN A 64 4.71 13.13 -2.37
N LEU A 65 5.38 12.56 -1.38
CA LEU A 65 6.23 11.38 -1.48
C LEU A 65 5.92 10.46 -0.31
N LEU A 66 5.54 9.23 -0.61
CA LEU A 66 5.29 8.18 0.36
C LEU A 66 6.30 7.04 0.16
N ILE A 67 7.00 6.67 1.22
CA ILE A 67 7.96 5.55 1.22
C ILE A 67 7.44 4.49 2.18
N LEU A 68 7.25 3.26 1.68
CA LEU A 68 6.79 2.13 2.48
C LEU A 68 7.77 0.97 2.35
N ASP A 69 8.25 0.50 3.50
CA ASP A 69 9.11 -0.68 3.62
C ASP A 69 8.32 -1.85 4.21
N GLU A 70 8.21 -2.94 3.45
CA GLU A 70 7.41 -4.13 3.75
C GLU A 70 5.98 -3.82 4.25
N PRO A 71 5.19 -2.99 3.52
CA PRO A 71 3.89 -2.51 4.01
C PRO A 71 2.83 -3.60 4.16
N THR A 72 3.02 -4.76 3.54
CA THR A 72 2.10 -5.89 3.62
C THR A 72 2.37 -6.80 4.80
N ASN A 73 3.46 -6.59 5.53
CA ASN A 73 3.84 -7.45 6.62
C ASN A 73 2.81 -7.36 7.76
N HIS A 74 2.46 -8.51 8.34
CA HIS A 74 1.40 -8.63 9.36
C HIS A 74 -0.02 -8.23 8.91
N LEU A 75 -0.28 -8.04 7.62
CA LEU A 75 -1.63 -7.81 7.09
C LEU A 75 -2.34 -9.11 6.70
N ASP A 76 -3.63 -9.17 6.98
CA ASP A 76 -4.51 -10.16 6.35
C ASP A 76 -4.79 -9.80 4.88
N ILE A 77 -5.29 -10.76 4.11
CA ILE A 77 -5.53 -10.61 2.66
C ILE A 77 -6.42 -9.39 2.39
N LYS A 78 -7.48 -9.20 3.18
CA LYS A 78 -8.42 -8.08 3.01
C LYS A 78 -7.74 -6.73 3.23
N SER A 79 -6.89 -6.60 4.23
CA SER A 79 -6.18 -5.35 4.50
C SER A 79 -5.11 -5.07 3.44
N LYS A 80 -4.50 -6.11 2.85
CA LYS A 80 -3.60 -5.96 1.70
C LYS A 80 -4.34 -5.39 0.47
N ASP A 81 -5.52 -5.92 0.15
CA ASP A 81 -6.31 -5.46 -1.00
C ASP A 81 -6.71 -3.98 -0.84
N VAL A 82 -7.18 -3.62 0.35
CA VAL A 82 -7.55 -2.23 0.68
C VAL A 82 -6.34 -1.30 0.57
N LEU A 83 -5.19 -1.71 1.10
CA LEU A 83 -3.96 -0.92 0.98
C LEU A 83 -3.56 -0.73 -0.48
N LYS A 84 -3.62 -1.80 -1.27
CA LYS A 84 -3.28 -1.78 -2.69
C LYS A 84 -4.20 -0.82 -3.47
N GLU A 85 -5.50 -0.88 -3.26
CA GLU A 85 -6.46 0.05 -3.90
C GLU A 85 -6.17 1.50 -3.52
N ALA A 86 -5.87 1.74 -2.25
CA ALA A 86 -5.61 3.07 -1.76
C ALA A 86 -4.30 3.66 -2.31
N LEU A 87 -3.25 2.86 -2.41
CA LEU A 87 -1.98 3.25 -3.02
C LEU A 87 -2.09 3.46 -4.53
N SER A 88 -2.94 2.68 -5.22
CA SER A 88 -3.18 2.85 -6.67
C SER A 88 -3.89 4.15 -7.02
N THR A 89 -4.57 4.78 -6.05
CA THR A 89 -5.32 6.03 -6.22
C THR A 89 -4.66 7.22 -5.53
N TYR A 90 -3.43 7.04 -5.06
CA TYR A 90 -2.64 8.09 -4.44
C TYR A 90 -2.03 8.99 -5.50
N ASP A 91 -2.35 10.29 -5.46
CA ASP A 91 -1.92 11.27 -6.46
C ASP A 91 -0.43 11.69 -6.34
N GLY A 92 0.30 11.17 -5.35
CA GLY A 92 1.71 11.50 -5.09
C GLY A 92 2.71 10.48 -5.66
N THR A 93 4.00 10.69 -5.37
CA THR A 93 5.05 9.72 -5.69
C THR A 93 5.10 8.62 -4.63
N LEU A 94 5.12 7.36 -5.07
CA LEU A 94 5.17 6.21 -4.20
C LEU A 94 6.47 5.41 -4.40
N ILE A 95 7.19 5.14 -3.31
CA ILE A 95 8.33 4.23 -3.27
C ILE A 95 7.95 3.05 -2.39
N LEU A 96 7.81 1.87 -3.00
CA LEU A 96 7.49 0.63 -2.30
C LEU A 96 8.71 -0.29 -2.28
N VAL A 97 9.05 -0.78 -1.10
CA VAL A 97 9.97 -1.90 -0.91
C VAL A 97 9.15 -3.06 -0.36
N SER A 98 9.10 -4.17 -1.08
CA SER A 98 8.32 -5.34 -0.69
C SER A 98 8.86 -6.61 -1.36
N HIS A 99 8.85 -7.71 -0.61
CA HIS A 99 9.05 -9.05 -1.15
C HIS A 99 7.75 -9.68 -1.71
N ASP A 100 6.59 -9.07 -1.48
CA ASP A 100 5.28 -9.52 -1.93
C ASP A 100 4.99 -9.05 -3.37
N ARG A 101 5.14 -9.96 -4.34
CA ARG A 101 5.00 -9.67 -5.78
C ARG A 101 3.56 -9.36 -6.18
N ASP A 102 2.60 -10.10 -5.62
CA ASP A 102 1.18 -9.95 -5.95
C ASP A 102 0.66 -8.58 -5.47
N PHE A 103 1.21 -8.07 -4.37
CA PHE A 103 0.92 -6.72 -3.91
C PHE A 103 1.49 -5.65 -4.84
N LEU A 104 2.74 -5.78 -5.28
CA LEU A 104 3.42 -4.80 -6.14
C LEU A 104 2.84 -4.73 -7.56
N GLN A 105 2.19 -5.81 -8.02
CA GLN A 105 1.56 -5.90 -9.32
C GLN A 105 0.51 -4.81 -9.52
N GLY A 106 0.63 -4.02 -10.59
CA GLY A 106 -0.28 -2.90 -10.87
C GLY A 106 -0.05 -1.62 -10.05
N LEU A 107 0.91 -1.60 -9.11
CA LEU A 107 1.30 -0.39 -8.36
C LEU A 107 2.57 0.27 -8.87
N SER A 108 3.41 -0.45 -9.62
CA SER A 108 4.73 0.02 -10.03
C SER A 108 4.81 0.30 -11.53
N GLU A 109 5.25 1.51 -11.85
CA GLU A 109 5.57 1.92 -13.22
C GLU A 109 7.07 1.74 -13.55
N LYS A 110 7.91 1.65 -12.51
CA LYS A 110 9.37 1.43 -12.60
C LYS A 110 9.83 0.49 -11.50
N VAL A 111 10.87 -0.29 -11.79
CA VAL A 111 11.42 -1.29 -10.86
C VAL A 111 12.93 -1.05 -10.69
N PHE A 112 13.39 -1.05 -9.45
CA PHE A 112 14.81 -1.07 -9.13
C PHE A 112 15.20 -2.47 -8.62
N GLU A 113 16.07 -3.15 -9.36
CA GLU A 113 16.60 -4.46 -8.99
C GLU A 113 17.94 -4.29 -8.27
N PHE A 114 18.05 -4.86 -7.06
CA PHE A 114 19.31 -4.95 -6.33
C PHE A 114 19.94 -6.31 -6.58
N LYS A 115 21.00 -6.36 -7.39
CA LYS A 115 21.72 -7.59 -7.72
C LYS A 115 23.22 -7.36 -7.72
N ASP A 116 23.98 -8.26 -7.10
CA ASP A 116 25.45 -8.21 -7.06
C ASP A 116 26.03 -6.87 -6.55
N GLN A 117 25.41 -6.31 -5.50
CA GLN A 117 25.74 -4.97 -4.95
C GLN A 117 25.56 -3.81 -5.93
N ARG A 118 24.84 -4.02 -7.04
CA ARG A 118 24.48 -2.99 -8.01
C ARG A 118 22.98 -2.75 -7.99
N VAL A 119 22.60 -1.51 -8.25
CA VAL A 119 21.21 -1.11 -8.49
C VAL A 119 21.02 -1.01 -10.00
N ILE A 120 20.12 -1.82 -10.54
CA ILE A 120 19.75 -1.82 -11.95
C ILE A 120 18.34 -1.22 -12.05
N GLU A 121 18.23 -0.09 -12.73
CA GLU A 121 16.94 0.55 -13.00
C GLU A 121 16.29 -0.09 -14.23
N HIS A 122 15.03 -0.49 -14.08
CA HIS A 122 14.21 -1.04 -15.15
C HIS A 122 13.00 -0.12 -15.37
N PHE A 123 12.92 0.48 -16.56
CA PHE A 123 11.80 1.32 -17.00
C PHE A 123 10.62 0.48 -17.50
N GLU A 124 10.20 -0.49 -16.69
CA GLU A 124 9.07 -1.36 -16.97
C GLU A 124 8.31 -1.65 -15.67
N THR A 125 7.07 -2.11 -15.78
CA THR A 125 6.29 -2.53 -14.62
C THR A 125 6.88 -3.79 -13.99
N ILE A 126 6.56 -4.06 -12.72
CA ILE A 126 6.97 -5.31 -12.06
C ILE A 126 6.51 -6.55 -12.84
N ASP A 127 5.38 -6.48 -13.53
CA ASP A 127 4.86 -7.57 -14.36
C ASP A 127 5.79 -7.90 -15.53
N ALA A 128 6.17 -6.89 -16.30
CA ALA A 128 7.08 -7.04 -17.42
C ALA A 128 8.47 -7.52 -16.96
N PHE A 129 8.95 -6.96 -15.84
CA PHE A 129 10.21 -7.37 -15.22
C PHE A 129 10.19 -8.86 -14.80
N LEU A 130 9.13 -9.30 -14.13
CA LEU A 130 8.97 -10.67 -13.64
C LEU A 130 8.83 -11.67 -14.80
N GLU A 131 8.02 -11.36 -15.81
CA GLU A 131 7.86 -12.22 -17.00
C GLU A 131 9.19 -12.40 -17.74
N ARG A 132 9.94 -11.31 -17.95
CA ARG A 132 11.26 -11.37 -18.57
C ARG A 132 12.24 -12.23 -17.75
N ASN A 133 12.25 -12.07 -16.44
CA ASN A 133 13.13 -12.87 -15.56
C ASN A 133 12.72 -14.34 -15.48
N ARG A 134 11.42 -14.65 -15.61
CA ARG A 134 10.91 -16.01 -15.69
C ARG A 134 11.35 -16.69 -16.99
N ILE A 135 11.23 -16.00 -18.13
CA ILE A 135 11.69 -16.50 -19.43
C ILE A 135 13.21 -16.72 -19.44
N LYS A 136 13.99 -15.78 -18.89
CA LYS A 136 15.46 -15.92 -18.78
C LYS A 136 15.86 -17.15 -17.96
N ASN A 137 15.28 -17.34 -16.77
CA ASN A 137 15.56 -18.51 -15.94
C ASN A 137 15.25 -19.84 -16.66
N ILE A 138 14.13 -19.91 -17.39
CA ILE A 138 13.77 -21.12 -18.15
C ILE A 138 14.76 -21.36 -19.30
N ALA A 139 15.18 -20.31 -20.01
CA ALA A 139 16.18 -20.41 -21.07
C ALA A 139 17.53 -20.91 -20.52
N ASP A 140 17.98 -20.38 -19.39
CA ASP A 140 19.23 -20.79 -18.74
C ASP A 140 19.20 -22.26 -18.27
N ILE A 141 18.07 -22.72 -17.75
CA ILE A 141 17.87 -24.14 -17.36
C ILE A 141 17.94 -25.06 -18.59
N ASN A 142 17.30 -24.68 -19.69
CA ASN A 142 17.32 -25.47 -20.93
C ASN A 142 18.70 -25.51 -21.59
N LEU A 143 19.53 -24.47 -21.42
CA LEU A 143 20.92 -24.42 -21.90
C LEU A 143 21.89 -25.23 -21.03
N MET A 144 21.58 -25.48 -19.76
CA MET A 144 22.38 -26.34 -18.87
C MET A 144 21.99 -27.82 -18.88
N GLY A 145 20.85 -28.16 -19.50
CA GLY A 145 20.33 -29.53 -19.60
C GLY A 145 20.59 -30.23 -20.94
N GLY A 146 21.34 -29.60 -21.86
CA GLY A 146 21.65 -30.12 -23.21
C GLY A 146 23.10 -30.52 -23.38
#